data_AF-A0A2Z5UP96-F1
#
_entry.id   AF-A0A2Z5UP96-F1
#
_cell.length_a   1.000
_cell.length_b   1.000
_cell.length_c   1.000
_cell.angle_alpha   90.00
_cell.angle_beta   90.00
_cell.angle_gamma   90.00
#
_symmetry.space_group_name_H-M   'P 1'
#
loop_
_entity.id
_entity.type
_entity.pdbx_description
1 polymer ?
#
loop_
_entity_poly.entity_id
_entity_poly.type
_entity_poly.pdbx_seq_one_letter_code
_entity_poly.pdbx_strand_id
1 'polypeptide(L)'
;MSQVDGSYDCVTKSPMGDQKSVFTVKSDGDSFTGQNAGAMGSLDVENGKVDGNKLTWTMNMKVPMPMTLECEATIDGDTLTGTIKAGAFGSMAMTGTRQG
;
A
#
# COMPACT_ATOMS: atom_id res chain seq x y z
N MET A 1 -8.70 -17.08 -5.27
CA MET A 1 -7.57 -16.13 -5.32
C MET A 1 -8.08 -14.93 -6.08
N SER A 2 -8.27 -13.82 -5.38
CA SER A 2 -8.71 -12.59 -6.01
C SER A 2 -7.60 -12.05 -6.91
N GLN A 3 -7.97 -11.27 -7.92
CA GLN A 3 -7.03 -10.65 -8.84
C GLN A 3 -6.00 -9.77 -8.11
N VAL A 4 -6.24 -9.38 -6.86
CA VAL A 4 -5.37 -8.49 -6.08
C VAL A 4 -4.46 -9.22 -5.09
N ASP A 5 -4.64 -10.52 -4.86
CA ASP A 5 -3.86 -11.26 -3.87
C ASP A 5 -2.40 -11.44 -4.31
N GLY A 6 -1.47 -11.29 -3.38
CA GLY A 6 -0.05 -11.51 -3.63
C GLY A 6 0.86 -10.57 -2.84
N SER A 7 2.16 -10.77 -3.01
CA SER A 7 3.19 -9.85 -2.54
C SER A 7 3.64 -8.96 -3.69
N TYR A 8 3.84 -7.67 -3.44
CA TYR A 8 4.24 -6.70 -4.44
C TYR A 8 5.50 -5.97 -3.97
N ASP A 9 6.53 -5.94 -4.80
CA ASP A 9 7.68 -5.08 -4.60
C ASP A 9 7.29 -3.66 -5.00
N CYS A 10 7.01 -2.84 -4.00
CA CYS A 10 6.57 -1.46 -4.14
C CYS A 10 7.73 -0.47 -4.01
N VAL A 11 7.62 0.62 -4.75
CA VAL A 11 8.49 1.79 -4.71
C VAL A 11 7.60 3.01 -4.51
N THR A 12 7.75 3.68 -3.38
CA THR A 12 7.05 4.92 -3.06
C THR A 12 7.98 6.10 -3.30
N LYS A 13 7.58 7.02 -4.18
CA LYS A 13 8.29 8.27 -4.44
C LYS A 13 7.93 9.28 -3.37
N SER A 14 8.80 9.44 -2.38
CA SER A 14 8.66 10.42 -1.31
C SER A 14 9.55 11.65 -1.55
N PRO A 15 9.26 12.81 -0.93
CA PRO A 15 10.17 13.95 -0.95
C PRO A 15 11.58 13.67 -0.40
N MET A 16 11.74 12.62 0.40
CA MET A 16 13.03 12.19 0.96
C MET A 16 13.78 11.20 0.05
N GLY A 17 13.20 10.81 -1.09
CA GLY A 17 13.74 9.83 -2.02
C GLY A 17 12.84 8.61 -2.22
N ASP A 18 13.28 7.70 -3.10
CA ASP A 18 12.57 6.47 -3.41
C ASP A 18 12.64 5.49 -2.22
N GLN A 19 11.48 5.13 -1.69
CA GLN A 19 11.33 4.18 -0.58
C GLN A 19 10.87 2.84 -1.13
N LYS A 20 11.69 1.80 -0.99
CA LYS A 20 11.31 0.43 -1.35
C LYS A 20 10.59 -0.25 -0.21
N SER A 21 9.54 -1.00 -0.52
CA SER A 21 8.82 -1.82 0.43
C SER A 21 8.17 -3.03 -0.23
N VAL A 22 7.85 -4.05 0.55
CA VAL A 22 7.09 -5.22 0.11
C VAL A 22 5.68 -5.09 0.68
N PHE A 23 4.70 -5.06 -0.21
CA PHE A 23 3.29 -4.98 0.15
C PHE A 23 2.61 -6.33 -0.05
N THR A 24 2.14 -6.94 1.03
CA THR A 24 1.42 -8.21 0.99
C THR A 24 -0.07 -7.94 1.07
N VAL A 25 -0.84 -8.45 0.11
CA VAL A 25 -2.29 -8.29 0.01
C VAL A 25 -2.96 -9.66 0.10
N LYS A 26 -3.93 -9.77 1.01
CA LYS A 26 -4.81 -10.92 1.17
C LYS A 26 -6.26 -10.43 1.26
N SER A 27 -6.96 -10.52 0.15
CA SER A 27 -8.39 -10.20 0.07
C SER A 27 -9.26 -11.26 0.73
N ASP A 28 -10.40 -10.81 1.22
CA ASP A 28 -11.49 -11.59 1.79
C ASP A 28 -12.81 -10.89 1.44
N GLY A 29 -13.46 -11.37 0.37
CA GLY A 29 -14.63 -10.73 -0.22
C GLY A 29 -14.34 -9.30 -0.69
N ASP A 30 -15.07 -8.33 -0.12
CA ASP A 30 -14.97 -6.89 -0.43
C ASP A 30 -13.92 -6.16 0.44
N SER A 31 -13.20 -6.91 1.28
CA SER A 31 -12.19 -6.39 2.19
C SER A 31 -10.83 -7.03 1.92
N PHE A 32 -9.75 -6.43 2.43
CA PHE A 32 -8.47 -7.10 2.44
C PHE A 32 -7.65 -6.75 3.67
N THR A 33 -6.78 -7.70 4.01
CA THR A 33 -5.75 -7.54 5.02
C THR A 33 -4.39 -7.56 4.35
N GLY A 34 -3.41 -6.99 5.01
CA GLY A 34 -2.08 -6.88 4.43
C GLY A 34 -1.10 -6.18 5.33
N GLN A 35 0.14 -6.14 4.86
CA GLN A 35 1.23 -5.46 5.53
C GLN A 35 2.16 -4.85 4.48
N ASN A 36 2.59 -3.62 4.73
CA ASN A 36 3.59 -2.91 3.95
C ASN A 36 4.90 -2.87 4.75
N ALA A 37 5.88 -3.68 4.37
CA ALA A 37 7.18 -3.78 5.03
C ALA A 37 8.25 -3.04 4.23
N GLY A 38 8.72 -1.90 4.74
CA GLY A 38 9.76 -1.08 4.11
C GLY A 38 10.99 -0.89 4.99
N ALA A 39 11.95 -0.09 4.49
CA ALA A 39 13.17 0.25 5.24
C ALA A 39 12.89 0.98 6.57
N MET A 40 11.77 1.69 6.65
CA MET A 40 11.33 2.44 7.83
C MET A 40 10.53 1.59 8.84
N GLY A 41 10.32 0.31 8.56
CA GLY A 41 9.51 -0.60 9.37
C GLY A 41 8.31 -1.16 8.60
N SER A 42 7.47 -1.90 9.33
CA SER A 42 6.25 -2.50 8.80
C SER A 42 5.01 -1.73 9.26
N LEU A 43 4.11 -1.46 8.33
CA LEU A 43 2.79 -0.88 8.60
C LEU A 43 1.72 -1.88 8.21
N ASP A 44 0.79 -2.13 9.13
CA ASP A 44 -0.35 -3.00 8.85
C ASP A 44 -1.44 -2.23 8.11
N VAL A 45 -2.15 -2.94 7.23
CA VAL A 45 -3.31 -2.43 6.52
C VAL A 45 -4.49 -2.34 7.49
N GLU A 46 -5.03 -1.14 7.65
CA GLU A 46 -6.27 -0.88 8.37
C GLU A 46 -7.37 -0.43 7.39
N ASN A 47 -8.61 -0.86 7.63
CA ASN A 47 -9.77 -0.52 6.79
C ASN A 47 -9.59 -0.88 5.30
N GLY A 48 -8.88 -1.97 4.99
CA GLY A 48 -8.66 -2.42 3.62
C GLY A 48 -9.96 -2.83 2.92
N LYS A 49 -10.23 -2.22 1.77
CA LYS A 49 -11.37 -2.50 0.90
C LYS A 49 -10.91 -2.83 -0.51
N VAL A 50 -11.63 -3.74 -1.14
CA VAL A 50 -11.42 -4.16 -2.53
C VAL A 50 -12.66 -3.78 -3.33
N ASP A 51 -12.47 -3.05 -4.41
CA ASP A 51 -13.50 -2.71 -5.40
C ASP A 51 -12.99 -3.13 -6.79
N GLY A 52 -13.31 -4.37 -7.18
CA GLY A 52 -12.79 -4.98 -8.40
C GLY A 52 -11.27 -5.12 -8.37
N ASN A 53 -10.58 -4.23 -9.08
CA ASN A 53 -9.11 -4.16 -9.13
C ASN A 53 -8.53 -2.96 -8.37
N LYS A 54 -9.38 -2.16 -7.70
CA LYS A 54 -8.99 -1.04 -6.88
C LYS A 54 -8.94 -1.45 -5.40
N LEU A 55 -7.86 -1.06 -4.74
CA LEU A 55 -7.59 -1.25 -3.32
C LEU A 55 -7.59 0.11 -2.63
N THR A 56 -8.32 0.24 -1.54
CA THR A 56 -8.25 1.43 -0.67
C THR A 56 -8.02 0.99 0.76
N TRP A 57 -7.06 1.59 1.43
CA TRP A 57 -6.74 1.28 2.81
C TRP A 57 -6.12 2.46 3.53
N THR A 58 -6.01 2.33 4.84
CA THR A 58 -5.34 3.27 5.71
C THR A 58 -4.19 2.57 6.42
N MET A 59 -3.11 3.29 6.70
CA MET A 59 -2.03 2.80 7.57
C MET A 59 -1.77 3.83 8.65
N ASN A 60 -1.74 3.40 9.90
CA ASN A 60 -1.50 4.28 11.03
C ASN A 60 -0.08 4.10 11.54
N MET A 61 0.79 5.07 11.22
CA MET A 61 2.09 5.18 11.86
C MET A 61 1.89 5.81 13.23
N LYS A 62 2.42 5.21 14.30
CA LYS A 62 2.23 5.69 15.68
C LYS A 62 3.44 6.41 16.27
N VAL A 63 4.65 6.09 15.79
CA VAL A 63 5.92 6.53 16.36
C VAL A 63 6.94 6.72 15.22
N PRO A 64 7.82 7.75 15.28
CA PRO A 64 7.91 8.81 16.30
C PRO A 64 6.84 9.90 16.19
N MET A 65 6.12 9.99 15.06
CA MET A 65 4.97 10.88 14.89
C MET A 65 3.72 10.07 14.50
N PRO A 66 2.60 10.24 15.23
CA PRO A 66 1.35 9.60 14.85
C PRO A 66 0.79 10.26 13.58
N MET A 67 0.62 9.49 12.52
CA MET A 67 0.01 9.96 11.28
C MET A 67 -0.78 8.84 10.59
N THR A 68 -1.91 9.23 10.01
CA THR A 68 -2.72 8.35 9.16
C THR A 68 -2.29 8.56 7.71
N LEU A 69 -1.96 7.46 7.05
CA LEU A 69 -1.63 7.39 5.64
C LEU A 69 -2.83 6.83 4.90
N GLU A 70 -3.49 7.64 4.08
CA GLU A 70 -4.55 7.17 3.20
C GLU A 70 -3.95 6.64 1.91
N CYS A 71 -4.22 5.39 1.58
CA CYS A 71 -3.60 4.70 0.47
C CYS A 71 -4.67 4.20 -0.49
N GLU A 72 -4.43 4.44 -1.77
CA GLU A 72 -5.25 3.93 -2.87
C GLU A 72 -4.32 3.31 -3.90
N ALA A 73 -4.64 2.12 -4.39
CA ALA A 73 -3.93 1.49 -5.49
C ALA A 73 -4.88 0.78 -6.44
N THR A 74 -4.45 0.61 -7.68
CA THR A 74 -5.13 -0.18 -8.70
C THR A 74 -4.18 -1.25 -9.18
N ILE A 75 -4.69 -2.46 -9.36
CA ILE A 75 -3.92 -3.61 -9.82
C ILE A 75 -4.31 -3.91 -11.27
N ASP A 76 -3.32 -3.90 -12.15
CA ASP A 76 -3.46 -4.24 -13.57
C ASP A 76 -2.49 -5.38 -13.90
N GLY A 77 -3.04 -6.61 -13.94
CA GLY A 77 -2.23 -7.84 -13.99
C GLY A 77 -1.28 -7.92 -12.81
N ASP A 78 0.02 -7.81 -13.10
CA ASP A 78 1.11 -7.87 -12.11
C ASP A 78 1.60 -6.47 -11.69
N THR A 79 1.02 -5.41 -12.22
CA THR A 79 1.42 -4.03 -11.92
C THR A 79 0.47 -3.42 -10.89
N LEU A 80 1.03 -2.86 -9.83
CA LEU A 80 0.34 -2.07 -8.82
C LEU A 80 0.66 -0.59 -9.04
N THR A 81 -0.36 0.24 -9.24
CA THR A 81 -0.20 1.70 -9.32
C THR A 81 -1.06 2.35 -8.26
N GLY A 82 -0.46 3.12 -7.37
CA GLY A 82 -1.15 3.73 -6.24
C GLY A 82 -0.62 5.09 -5.84
N THR A 83 -1.31 5.67 -4.87
CA THR A 83 -1.01 6.97 -4.26
C THR A 83 -1.18 6.85 -2.75
N ILE A 84 -0.20 7.35 -2.01
CA ILE A 84 -0.19 7.42 -0.55
C ILE A 84 -0.30 8.90 -0.16
N LYS A 85 -1.39 9.29 0.48
CA LYS A 85 -1.55 10.62 1.07
C LYS A 85 -1.06 10.59 2.51
N ALA A 86 0.04 11.28 2.76
CA ALA A 86 0.69 11.37 4.06
C ALA A 86 0.37 12.70 4.77
N GLY A 87 -0.91 13.06 4.83
CA GLY A 87 -1.38 14.30 5.46
C GLY A 87 -0.56 15.52 5.04
N ALA A 88 0.17 16.11 6.00
CA ALA A 88 1.02 17.29 5.80
C ALA A 88 2.19 17.10 4.81
N PHE A 89 2.58 15.86 4.50
CA PHE A 89 3.63 15.53 3.52
C PHE A 89 3.11 15.48 2.08
N GLY A 90 1.80 15.64 1.87
CA GLY A 90 1.18 15.58 0.55
C GLY A 90 0.98 14.15 0.03
N SER A 91 0.86 14.03 -1.29
CA SER A 91 0.64 12.75 -1.98
C SER A 91 1.94 12.21 -2.56
N MET A 92 2.23 10.95 -2.27
CA MET A 92 3.37 10.20 -2.78
C MET A 92 2.86 9.16 -3.78
N ALA A 93 3.49 9.07 -4.96
CA ALA A 93 3.17 8.04 -5.92
C ALA A 93 3.79 6.71 -5.48
N MET A 94 3.03 5.62 -5.52
CA MET A 94 3.49 4.27 -5.25
C MET A 94 3.32 3.41 -6.50
N THR A 95 4.36 2.70 -6.90
CA THR A 95 4.31 1.73 -8.00
C THR A 95 4.87 0.42 -7.50
N GLY A 96 4.27 -0.71 -7.85
CA GLY A 96 4.82 -2.02 -7.48
C GLY A 96 4.61 -3.08 -8.53
N THR A 97 5.36 -4.17 -8.37
CA THR A 97 5.30 -5.35 -9.24
C THR A 97 5.06 -6.60 -8.41
N ARG A 98 4.14 -7.45 -8.82
CA ARG A 98 3.84 -8.71 -8.13
C ARG A 98 5.06 -9.63 -8.12
N GLN A 99 5.35 -10.21 -6.96
CA GLN A 99 6.28 -11.32 -6.79
C GLN A 99 5.61 -12.60 -7.31
N GLY A 100 6.22 -13.21 -8.34
CA GLY A 100 5.73 -14.41 -9.00
C GLY A 100 5.95 -15.70 -8.23
#